data_AF-A0A5J4RLM5-F1
#
_entry.id   AF-A0A5J4RLM5-F1
#
_cell.length_a   1.000
_cell.length_b   1.000
_cell.length_c   1.000
_cell.angle_alpha   90.00
_cell.angle_beta   90.00
_cell.angle_gamma   90.00
#
_symmetry.space_group_name_H-M   'P 1'
#
loop_
_entity.id
_entity.type
_entity.pdbx_description
1 polymer ?
#
loop_
_entity_poly.entity_id
_entity_poly.type
_entity_poly.pdbx_seq_one_letter_code
_entity_poly.pdbx_strand_id
1 'polypeptide(L)' 'LADMKLKSLLYMCALVAIRHDKELKTYYERKVAEGKSKMLVINNVRCKLLARIFAVINRNSPFINTWKFAA' A
#
# COMPACT_ATOMS: atom_id res chain seq x y z
N LEU A 1 -1.89 -20.66 -12.03
CA LEU A 1 -0.47 -20.33 -11.78
C LEU A 1 -0.38 -18.84 -11.47
N ALA A 2 0.24 -18.42 -10.37
CA ALA A 2 0.38 -16.99 -10.05
C ALA A 2 1.55 -16.39 -10.83
N ASP A 3 1.39 -15.19 -11.39
CA ASP A 3 2.49 -14.48 -12.05
C ASP A 3 3.53 -14.05 -10.99
N MET A 4 4.68 -14.75 -11.00
CA MET A 4 5.75 -14.52 -10.03
C MET A 4 6.48 -13.20 -10.24
N LYS A 5 6.50 -12.68 -11.48
CA LYS A 5 7.11 -11.38 -11.79
C LYS A 5 6.26 -10.25 -11.21
N LEU A 6 4.96 -10.29 -11.46
CA LEU A 6 4.02 -9.31 -10.93
C LEU A 6 4.01 -9.32 -9.39
N LYS A 7 4.01 -10.51 -8.79
CA LYS A 7 4.08 -10.67 -7.32
C LYS A 7 5.33 -10.02 -6.73
N SER A 8 6.47 -10.20 -7.37
CA SER A 8 7.75 -9.63 -6.94
C SER A 8 7.77 -8.11 -7.10
N LEU A 9 7.25 -7.58 -8.20
CA LEU A 9 7.16 -6.14 -8.44
C LEU A 9 6.27 -5.46 -7.40
N LEU A 10 5.07 -5.99 -7.17
CA LEU A 10 4.14 -5.45 -6.16
C LEU A 10 4.72 -5.50 -4.74
N TYR A 11 5.53 -6.52 -4.44
CA TYR A 11 6.24 -6.55 -3.16
C TYR A 11 7.22 -5.40 -3.02
N MET A 12 8.06 -5.17 -4.04
CA MET A 12 9.01 -4.06 -4.03
C MET A 12 8.29 -2.72 -3.92
N CYS A 13 7.21 -2.52 -4.67
CA CYS A 13 6.36 -1.33 -4.56
C CYS A 13 5.81 -1.14 -3.14
N ALA A 14 5.32 -2.20 -2.50
CA ALA A 14 4.82 -2.13 -1.12
C ALA A 14 5.92 -1.75 -0.12
N LEU A 15 7.13 -2.29 -0.27
CA LEU A 15 8.27 -1.95 0.60
C LEU A 15 8.66 -0.47 0.46
N VAL A 16 8.71 0.05 -0.77
CA VAL A 16 9.00 1.46 -1.03
C VAL A 16 7.87 2.34 -0.49
N ALA A 17 6.61 1.95 -0.71
CA ALA A 17 5.45 2.69 -0.22
C ALA A 17 5.44 2.81 1.31
N ILE A 18 5.77 1.75 2.05
CA ILE A 18 5.87 1.80 3.52
C ILE A 18 6.95 2.79 3.99
N ARG A 19 8.00 3.05 3.19
CA ARG A 19 9.06 3.99 3.57
C ARG A 19 8.69 5.45 3.30
N HIS A 20 8.03 5.73 2.18
CA HIS A 20 7.82 7.09 1.68
C HIS A 20 6.39 7.63 1.89
N ASP A 21 5.38 6.75 1.91
CA ASP A 21 3.99 7.14 2.12
C ASP A 21 3.67 7.09 3.63
N LYS A 22 3.41 8.27 4.22
CA LYS A 22 3.11 8.40 5.65
C LYS A 22 1.88 7.59 6.06
N GLU A 23 0.82 7.56 5.26
CA GLU A 23 -0.42 6.84 5.57
C GLU A 23 -0.18 5.32 5.60
N LEU A 24 0.53 4.80 4.60
CA LEU A 24 0.85 3.37 4.53
C LEU A 24 1.87 2.96 5.58
N LYS A 25 2.82 3.83 5.92
CA LYS A 25 3.76 3.63 7.02
C LYS A 25 3.04 3.51 8.35
N THR A 26 2.20 4.48 8.70
CA THR A 26 1.41 4.46 9.94
C THR A 26 0.49 3.25 9.99
N TYR A 27 -0.13 2.88 8.87
CA TYR A 27 -0.92 1.65 8.79
C TYR A 27 -0.07 0.40 9.06
N TYR A 28 1.12 0.30 8.45
CA TYR A 28 2.03 -0.82 8.65
C TYR A 28 2.46 -0.93 10.12
N GLU A 29 2.96 0.16 10.70
CA GLU A 29 3.42 0.21 12.09
C GLU A 29 2.31 -0.15 13.08
N ARG A 30 1.11 0.41 12.89
CA ARG A 30 -0.05 0.08 13.72
C ARG A 30 -0.38 -1.42 13.65
N LYS A 31 -0.41 -2.01 12.46
CA LYS A 31 -0.74 -3.43 12.30
C LYS A 31 0.34 -4.35 12.84
N VAL A 32 1.62 -3.94 12.79
CA VAL A 32 2.71 -4.68 13.44
C VAL A 32 2.62 -4.56 14.96
N ALA A 33 2.27 -3.38 15.50
CA ALA A 33 2.05 -3.16 16.92
C ALA A 33 0.85 -3.96 17.48
N GLU A 34 -0.19 -4.20 16.66
CA GLU A 34 -1.29 -5.13 16.97
C GLU A 34 -0.85 -6.61 17.03
N GLY A 35 0.44 -6.92 16.84
CA GLY A 35 0.98 -8.29 16.92
C GLY A 35 0.87 -9.10 15.61
N LYS A 36 0.51 -8.48 14.49
CA LYS A 36 0.37 -9.20 13.21
C LYS A 36 1.73 -9.48 12.57
N SER A 37 1.84 -10.65 11.94
CA SER A 37 3.04 -11.02 11.19
C SER A 37 3.36 -10.00 10.10
N LYS A 38 4.62 -9.56 10.03
CA LYS A 38 5.10 -8.56 9.06
C LYS A 38 4.74 -8.92 7.62
N MET A 39 4.83 -10.21 7.25
CA MET A 39 4.51 -10.66 5.90
C MET A 39 3.02 -10.46 5.55
N LEU A 40 2.13 -10.72 6.51
CA LEU A 40 0.69 -10.47 6.35
C LEU A 40 0.41 -8.98 6.22
N VAL A 41 1.07 -8.14 7.01
CA VAL A 41 0.89 -6.69 6.94
C VAL A 41 1.37 -6.14 5.60
N ILE A 42 2.49 -6.62 5.07
CA ILE A 42 2.96 -6.20 3.73
C ILE A 42 1.95 -6.63 2.66
N ASN A 43 1.35 -7.82 2.77
CA ASN A 43 0.29 -8.23 1.86
C ASN A 43 -0.91 -7.28 1.91
N ASN A 44 -1.32 -6.85 3.10
CA ASN A 44 -2.39 -5.85 3.27
C ASN A 44 -2.03 -4.52 2.59
N VAL A 45 -0.76 -4.09 2.66
CA VAL A 45 -0.28 -2.88 1.98
C VAL A 45 -0.35 -3.06 0.45
N ARG A 46 0.03 -4.23 -0.09
CA ARG A 46 -0.13 -4.52 -1.54
C ARG A 46 -1.59 -4.37 -1.98
N CYS A 47 -2.53 -4.93 -1.22
CA CYS A 47 -3.96 -4.82 -1.50
C CYS A 47 -4.43 -3.36 -1.47
N LYS A 48 -3.97 -2.57 -0.49
CA LYS A 48 -4.28 -1.12 -0.42
C LYS A 48 -3.73 -0.36 -1.63
N LEU A 49 -2.51 -0.64 -2.06
CA LEU A 49 -1.92 -0.02 -3.26
C LEU A 49 -2.73 -0.36 -4.51
N LEU A 50 -3.09 -1.63 -4.71
CA LEU A 50 -3.93 -2.03 -5.83
C LEU A 50 -5.28 -1.32 -5.81
N ALA A 51 -5.94 -1.25 -4.65
CA ALA A 51 -7.21 -0.54 -4.50
C ALA A 51 -7.08 0.95 -4.88
N ARG A 52 -5.99 1.62 -4.48
CA ARG A 52 -5.72 3.02 -4.87
C ARG A 52 -5.51 3.16 -6.37
N ILE A 53 -4.74 2.26 -6.99
CA ILE A 53 -4.48 2.27 -8.44
C ILE A 53 -5.80 2.11 -9.21
N PHE A 54 -6.60 1.11 -8.86
CA PHE A 54 -7.89 0.88 -9.50
C PHE A 54 -8.87 2.03 -9.29
N ALA A 55 -8.91 2.63 -8.10
CA ALA A 55 -9.76 3.81 -7.85
C ALA A 55 -9.39 5.00 -8.74
N VAL A 56 -8.10 5.26 -8.96
CA VAL A 56 -7.60 6.33 -9.84
C VAL A 56 -7.97 6.06 -11.29
N ILE A 57 -7.77 4.82 -11.76
CA ILE A 57 -8.13 4.40 -13.13
C ILE A 57 -9.64 4.54 -13.35
N ASN A 58 -10.45 4.00 -12.44
CA ASN A 58 -11.91 4.01 -12.57
C ASN A 58 -12.49 5.43 -12.51
N ARG A 59 -11.95 6.30 -11.67
CA ARG A 59 -12.37 7.71 -11.55
C ARG A 59 -11.82 8.59 -12.68
N ASN A 60 -10.87 8.07 -13.47
CA ASN A 60 -10.14 8.78 -14.53
C ASN A 60 -9.62 10.16 -14.11
N SER A 61 -9.13 10.27 -12.87
CA SER A 61 -8.59 11.52 -12.32
C SER A 61 -7.42 11.28 -11.37
N PRO A 62 -6.44 12.19 -11.32
CA PRO A 62 -5.18 11.97 -10.62
C PRO A 62 -5.34 11.63 -9.15
N PHE A 63 -4.44 10.80 -8.61
CA PHE A 63 -4.39 10.50 -7.17
C PHE A 63 -4.19 11.79 -6.38
N ILE A 64 -5.08 12.06 -5.42
CA ILE A 64 -4.99 13.19 -4.51
C ILE A 64 -4.48 12.66 -3.17
N ASN A 65 -3.33 13.16 -2.72
CA ASN A 65 -2.80 12.81 -1.41
C ASN A 65 -3.53 13.61 -0.32
N THR A 66 -4.62 13.03 0.20
CA THR A 66 -5.46 13.63 1.26
C THR A 66 -4.71 13.87 2.57
N TRP A 67 -3.63 13.14 2.84
CA TRP A 67 -2.78 13.38 4.01
C TRP A 67 -2.12 14.76 3.99
N LYS A 68 -1.93 15.38 2.82
CA LYS A 68 -1.42 16.75 2.71
C LYS A 68 -2.44 17.82 3.10
N PHE A 69 -3.72 17.47 3.20
CA PHE A 69 -4.83 18.38 3.46
C PHE A 69 -5.49 18.16 4.83
N ALA A 70 -5.04 17.16 5.60
CA ALA A 70 -5.48 16.95 6.97
C ALA A 70 -4.77 17.98 7.87
N ALA A 71 -5.43 19.12 8.09
CA ALA A 71 -5.05 20.16 9.06
C ALA A 71 -5.49 19.76 10.48
#